data_AF-A0A6A6Y5T3-F1
#
_entry.id   AF-A0A6A6Y5T3-F1
#
_cell.length_a   1.000
_cell.length_b   1.000
_cell.length_c   1.000
_cell.angle_alpha   90.00
_cell.angle_beta   90.00
_cell.angle_gamma   90.00
#
_symmetry.space_group_name_H-M   'P 1'
#
loop_
_entity.id
_entity.type
_entity.pdbx_description
1 polymer ?
#
loop_
_entity_poly.entity_id
_entity_poly.type
_entity_poly.pdbx_seq_one_letter_code
_entity_poly.pdbx_strand_id
1 'polypeptide(L)'
;MDSNLRNTAAMKAHILKLQTSLVSRFENLVATAALESTDYNTTSVNALHMKEESAALVRAAEDLLGLTRQMQELWLFGTLDTLKLREEQQGGGGAEGVAGAVEGWVKAEERAAET
;
A
#
# COMPACT_ATOMS: atom_id res chain seq x y z
N MET A 1 2.85 13.40 10.08
CA MET A 1 2.77 12.28 9.12
C MET A 1 3.87 11.31 9.46
N ASP A 2 3.54 10.08 9.83
CA ASP A 2 4.54 9.04 10.06
C ASP A 2 5.35 8.80 8.78
N SER A 3 6.66 9.01 8.85
CA SER A 3 7.59 8.85 7.71
C SER A 3 7.55 7.44 7.12
N ASN A 4 7.11 6.45 7.91
CA ASN A 4 7.00 5.04 7.55
C ASN A 4 5.94 4.77 6.46
N LEU A 5 4.96 5.65 6.27
CA LEU A 5 3.92 5.49 5.23
C LEU A 5 4.36 5.94 3.82
N ARG A 6 5.56 6.50 3.68
CA ARG A 6 6.11 6.96 2.40
C ARG A 6 6.73 5.84 1.55
N ASN A 7 6.74 4.60 2.04
CA ASN A 7 7.27 3.43 1.35
C ASN A 7 6.15 2.42 1.07
N THR A 8 5.98 2.01 -0.19
CA THR A 8 4.95 1.04 -0.64
C THR A 8 5.01 -0.27 0.14
N ALA A 9 6.20 -0.76 0.49
CA ALA A 9 6.35 -2.00 1.25
C ALA A 9 5.83 -1.86 2.69
N ALA A 10 6.13 -0.73 3.35
CA ALA A 10 5.64 -0.43 4.69
C ALA A 10 4.11 -0.21 4.70
N MET A 11 3.55 0.42 3.66
CA MET A 11 2.10 0.56 3.49
C MET A 11 1.42 -0.81 3.37
N LYS A 12 1.95 -1.71 2.52
CA LYS A 12 1.43 -3.08 2.39
C LYS A 12 1.49 -3.84 3.71
N ALA A 13 2.59 -3.75 4.44
CA ALA A 13 2.73 -4.37 5.75
C ALA A 13 1.69 -3.83 6.75
N HIS A 14 1.41 -2.53 6.72
CA HIS A 14 0.40 -1.91 7.58
C HIS A 14 -1.02 -2.37 7.22
N ILE A 15 -1.36 -2.43 5.93
CA ILE A 15 -2.64 -2.96 5.44
C ILE A 15 -2.84 -4.39 5.94
N LEU A 16 -1.84 -5.26 5.76
CA LEU A 16 -1.90 -6.66 6.21
C LEU A 16 -2.09 -6.75 7.71
N LYS A 17 -1.35 -5.95 8.49
CA LYS A 17 -1.49 -5.90 9.95
C LYS A 17 -2.92 -5.54 10.39
N LEU A 18 -3.51 -4.51 9.79
CA LEU A 18 -4.87 -4.07 10.11
C LEU A 18 -5.91 -5.11 9.69
N GLN A 19 -5.74 -5.72 8.52
CA GLN A 19 -6.61 -6.81 8.05
C GLN A 19 -6.57 -8.00 9.00
N THR A 20 -5.37 -8.48 9.36
CA THR A 20 -5.22 -9.60 10.30
C THR A 20 -5.81 -9.26 11.66
N SER A 21 -5.62 -8.04 12.15
CA SER A 21 -6.23 -7.59 13.40
C SER A 21 -7.76 -7.64 13.33
N LEU A 22 -8.37 -7.08 12.28
CA LEU A 22 -9.83 -7.06 12.13
C LEU A 22 -10.41 -8.49 12.09
N VAL A 23 -9.82 -9.36 11.27
CA VAL A 23 -10.26 -10.76 11.12
C VAL A 23 -10.10 -11.52 12.43
N SER A 24 -8.95 -11.41 13.09
CA SER A 24 -8.69 -12.12 14.35
C SER A 24 -9.65 -11.70 15.47
N ARG A 25 -10.00 -10.41 15.57
CA ARG A 25 -10.99 -9.93 16.55
C ARG A 25 -12.37 -10.52 16.30
N PHE A 26 -12.78 -10.61 15.04
CA PHE A 26 -14.06 -11.21 14.67
C PHE A 26 -14.07 -12.73 14.93
N GLU A 27 -13.00 -13.44 14.59
CA GLU A 27 -12.85 -14.87 14.87
C GLU A 27 -12.92 -15.16 16.37
N ASN A 28 -12.25 -14.36 17.21
CA ASN A 28 -12.31 -14.49 18.66
C ASN A 28 -13.73 -14.26 19.21
N LEU A 29 -14.45 -13.28 18.66
CA LEU A 29 -15.84 -13.00 19.03
C LEU A 29 -16.75 -14.20 18.73
N VAL A 30 -16.63 -14.77 17.52
CA VAL A 30 -17.40 -15.95 17.11
C VAL A 30 -17.05 -17.17 17.95
N ALA A 31 -15.76 -17.37 18.25
CA ALA A 31 -15.31 -18.45 19.13
C ALA A 31 -15.87 -18.32 20.55
N THR A 32 -15.95 -17.09 21.09
CA THR A 32 -16.53 -16.82 22.41
C THR A 32 -18.04 -17.04 22.41
N ALA A 33 -18.74 -16.70 21.32
CA ALA A 33 -20.17 -16.92 21.18
C ALA A 33 -20.55 -18.40 21.03
N ALA A 34 -19.66 -19.23 20.49
CA ALA A 34 -19.85 -20.68 20.37
C ALA A 34 -19.66 -21.42 21.70
N LEU A 35 -19.21 -20.74 22.77
CA LEU A 35 -18.95 -21.35 24.06
C LEU A 35 -20.26 -21.56 24.83
N GLU A 36 -20.75 -22.80 24.83
CA GLU A 36 -21.95 -23.16 25.59
C GLU A 36 -21.54 -23.52 27.03
N SER A 37 -21.86 -22.65 27.98
CA SER A 37 -21.60 -22.89 29.41
C SER A 37 -22.80 -22.45 30.23
N THR A 38 -23.17 -23.28 31.20
CA THR A 38 -24.31 -23.05 32.11
C THR A 38 -23.88 -22.50 33.47
N ASP A 39 -22.57 -22.37 33.72
CA ASP A 39 -22.05 -21.77 34.95
C ASP A 39 -22.16 -20.24 34.89
N TYR A 40 -22.50 -19.64 36.02
CA TYR A 40 -22.70 -18.19 36.11
C TYR A 40 -21.38 -17.43 35.95
N ASN A 41 -20.30 -17.94 36.54
CA ASN A 41 -19.00 -17.29 36.49
C ASN A 41 -18.43 -17.32 35.06
N THR A 42 -18.51 -18.46 34.38
CA THR A 42 -18.06 -18.59 32.98
C THR A 42 -18.89 -17.70 32.04
N THR A 43 -20.21 -17.65 32.23
CA THR A 43 -21.09 -16.78 31.42
C THR A 43 -20.75 -15.31 31.62
N SER A 44 -20.48 -14.88 32.86
CA SER A 44 -20.09 -13.50 33.16
C SER A 44 -18.75 -13.13 32.51
N VAL A 45 -17.77 -14.03 32.56
CA VAL A 45 -16.46 -13.82 31.91
C VAL A 45 -16.61 -13.75 30.40
N ASN A 46 -17.38 -14.67 29.80
CA ASN A 46 -17.65 -14.66 28.36
C ASN A 46 -18.35 -13.37 27.91
N ALA A 47 -19.32 -12.88 28.68
CA ALA A 47 -20.00 -11.62 28.39
C ALA A 47 -19.06 -10.40 28.45
N LEU A 48 -18.08 -10.39 29.36
CA LEU A 48 -17.04 -9.36 29.40
C LEU A 48 -16.11 -9.46 28.17
N HIS A 49 -15.63 -10.67 27.88
CA HIS A 49 -14.79 -10.93 26.70
C HIS A 49 -15.46 -10.51 25.39
N MET A 50 -16.76 -10.79 25.21
CA MET A 50 -17.50 -10.35 24.02
C MET A 50 -17.55 -8.82 23.90
N LYS A 51 -17.69 -8.09 25.01
CA LYS A 51 -17.67 -6.62 25.01
C LYS A 51 -16.29 -6.08 24.65
N GLU A 52 -15.24 -6.68 25.20
CA GLU A 52 -13.85 -6.30 24.91
C GLU A 52 -13.51 -6.53 23.44
N GLU A 53 -13.81 -7.71 22.90
CA GLU A 53 -13.55 -8.02 21.49
C GLU A 53 -14.38 -7.15 20.55
N SER A 54 -15.62 -6.81 20.92
CA SER A 54 -16.45 -5.87 20.14
C SER A 54 -15.84 -4.47 20.09
N ALA A 55 -15.37 -3.94 21.23
CA ALA A 55 -14.72 -2.63 21.29
C ALA A 55 -13.39 -2.63 20.53
N ALA A 56 -12.60 -3.70 20.63
CA ALA A 56 -11.36 -3.87 19.90
C ALA A 56 -11.59 -3.99 18.38
N LEU A 57 -12.68 -4.64 17.95
CA LEU A 57 -13.08 -4.73 16.55
C LEU A 57 -13.44 -3.35 15.97
N VAL A 58 -14.23 -2.55 16.71
CA VAL A 58 -14.55 -1.16 16.31
C VAL A 58 -13.27 -0.34 16.16
N ARG A 59 -12.35 -0.45 17.13
CA ARG A 59 -11.07 0.27 17.06
C ARG A 59 -10.21 -0.16 15.87
N ALA A 60 -10.15 -1.45 15.56
CA ALA A 60 -9.44 -1.94 14.39
C ALA A 60 -10.05 -1.39 13.08
N ALA A 61 -11.37 -1.22 13.02
CA ALA A 61 -12.05 -0.58 11.89
C ALA A 61 -11.74 0.93 11.79
N GLU A 62 -11.71 1.64 12.92
CA GLU A 62 -11.29 3.04 13.01
C GLU A 62 -9.85 3.24 12.52
N ASP A 63 -8.93 2.35 12.91
CA ASP A 63 -7.53 2.39 12.46
C ASP A 63 -7.44 2.20 10.93
N LEU A 64 -8.27 1.32 10.35
CA LEU A 64 -8.37 1.12 8.90
C LEU A 64 -8.90 2.35 8.17
N LEU A 65 -9.94 3.01 8.72
CA LEU A 65 -10.44 4.30 8.23
C LEU A 65 -9.38 5.41 8.34
N GLY A 66 -8.56 5.39 9.41
CA GLY A 66 -7.42 6.27 9.56
C GLY A 66 -6.39 6.08 8.45
N LEU A 67 -6.08 4.83 8.11
CA LEU A 67 -5.16 4.51 7.01
C LEU A 67 -5.70 4.97 5.65
N THR A 68 -6.99 4.78 5.35
CA THR A 68 -7.56 5.22 4.08
C THR A 68 -7.49 6.74 3.94
N ARG A 69 -7.77 7.48 5.02
CA ARG A 69 -7.57 8.93 5.04
C ARG A 69 -6.11 9.31 4.79
N GLN A 70 -5.15 8.64 5.43
CA GLN A 70 -3.72 8.88 5.19
C GLN A 70 -3.33 8.60 3.73
N MET A 71 -3.86 7.54 3.11
CA MET A 71 -3.64 7.25 1.69
C MET A 71 -4.21 8.34 0.78
N GLN A 72 -5.41 8.85 1.10
CA GLN A 72 -6.01 9.97 0.38
C GLN A 72 -5.20 11.26 0.56
N GLU A 73 -4.73 11.56 1.78
CA GLU A 73 -3.86 12.71 2.05
C GLU A 73 -2.52 12.59 1.34
N LEU A 74 -1.93 11.39 1.26
CA LEU A 74 -0.71 11.13 0.47
C LEU A 74 -0.96 11.34 -1.03
N TRP A 75 -2.14 10.98 -1.54
CA TRP A 75 -2.52 11.20 -2.93
C TRP A 75 -2.78 12.69 -3.24
N LEU A 76 -3.43 13.41 -2.34
CA LEU A 76 -3.81 14.82 -2.51
C LEU A 76 -2.68 15.81 -2.21
N PHE A 77 -1.82 15.51 -1.21
CA PHE A 77 -0.86 16.46 -0.65
C PHE A 77 0.60 15.97 -0.66
N GLY A 78 0.85 14.71 -1.04
CA GLY A 78 2.18 14.11 -1.09
C GLY A 78 2.70 13.97 -2.51
N THR A 79 4.03 14.00 -2.66
CA THR A 79 4.76 13.56 -3.87
C THR A 79 4.70 12.04 -4.00
N LEU A 80 3.51 11.46 -4.18
CA LEU A 80 3.43 10.17 -4.85
C LEU A 80 3.78 10.49 -6.31
N ASP A 81 5.06 10.43 -6.64
CA ASP A 81 5.58 10.74 -7.96
C ASP A 81 5.15 9.64 -8.94
N THR A 82 3.87 9.65 -9.31
CA THR A 82 3.27 8.75 -10.31
C THR A 82 3.62 9.19 -11.73
N LEU A 83 4.31 10.33 -11.88
CA LEU A 83 4.72 10.90 -13.16
C LEU A 83 6.19 10.60 -13.52
N LYS A 84 7.09 10.34 -12.57
CA LYS A 84 8.48 9.95 -12.92
C LYS A 84 8.60 8.65 -13.71
N LEU A 85 7.66 7.71 -13.56
CA LEU A 85 7.63 6.53 -14.43
C LEU A 85 7.34 6.88 -15.90
N ARG A 86 6.74 8.06 -16.16
CA ARG A 86 6.51 8.57 -17.52
C ARG A 86 7.77 9.22 -18.10
N GLU A 87 8.56 9.92 -17.29
CA GLU A 87 9.81 10.54 -17.76
C GLU A 87 10.90 9.51 -18.05
N GLU A 88 11.05 8.46 -17.25
CA GLU A 88 12.03 7.38 -17.54
C GLU A 88 11.65 6.54 -18.77
N GLN A 89 10.35 6.43 -19.11
CA GLN A 89 9.92 5.75 -20.34
C GLN A 89 9.88 6.66 -21.59
N GLN A 90 9.93 7.98 -21.44
CA GLN A 90 9.98 8.92 -22.59
C GLN A 90 11.34 9.62 -22.78
N GLY A 91 12.23 9.61 -21.79
CA GLY A 91 13.51 10.33 -21.82
C GLY A 91 14.70 9.56 -22.40
N GLY A 92 14.59 8.25 -22.63
CA GLY A 92 15.73 7.40 -22.99
C GLY A 92 15.98 7.15 -24.49
N GLY A 93 15.13 7.64 -25.40
CA GLY A 93 15.20 7.24 -26.81
C GLY A 93 14.87 8.29 -27.86
N GLY A 94 14.63 9.55 -27.48
CA GLY A 94 13.96 10.50 -28.38
C GLY A 94 14.87 11.38 -29.25
N ALA A 95 16.05 11.79 -28.75
CA ALA A 95 16.83 12.84 -29.41
C ALA A 95 18.32 12.51 -29.52
N GLU A 96 18.95 12.07 -28.44
CA GLU A 96 20.40 11.83 -28.42
C GLU A 96 20.80 10.59 -29.24
N GLY A 97 20.01 9.50 -29.15
CA GLY A 97 20.18 8.32 -30.00
C GLY A 97 19.90 8.59 -31.49
N VAL A 98 18.94 9.48 -31.78
CA VAL A 98 18.60 9.88 -33.15
C VAL A 98 19.71 10.77 -33.72
N ALA A 99 20.24 11.70 -32.92
CA ALA A 99 21.37 12.55 -33.31
C ALA A 99 22.63 11.72 -33.60
N GLY A 100 22.96 10.73 -32.76
CA GLY A 100 24.09 9.83 -32.98
C GLY A 100 23.93 8.97 -34.24
N ALA A 101 22.71 8.49 -34.52
CA ALA A 101 22.42 7.73 -35.74
C ALA A 101 22.55 8.60 -37.01
N VAL A 102 22.05 9.83 -36.96
CA VAL A 102 22.15 10.79 -38.08
C VAL A 102 23.61 11.15 -38.34
N GLU A 103 24.41 11.43 -37.31
CA GLU A 103 25.85 11.67 -37.50
C GLU A 103 26.58 10.46 -38.11
N GLY A 104 26.20 9.25 -37.70
CA GLY A 104 26.76 8.03 -38.26
C GLY A 104 26.47 7.86 -39.75
N TRP A 105 25.27 8.24 -40.20
CA TRP A 105 24.86 8.16 -41.59
C TRP A 105 25.52 9.24 -42.45
N VAL A 106 25.63 10.46 -41.94
CA VAL A 106 26.34 11.56 -42.62
C VAL A 106 27.81 11.19 -42.85
N LYS A 107 28.50 10.67 -41.84
CA LYS A 107 29.91 10.26 -41.96
C LYS A 107 30.10 9.07 -42.90
N ALA A 108 29.11 8.20 -43.05
CA ALA A 108 29.15 7.09 -43.99
C ALA A 108 28.93 7.56 -45.43
N GLU A 109 28.06 8.54 -45.64
CA GLU A 109 27.81 9.17 -46.94
C GLU A 109 29.02 9.98 -47.42
N GLU A 110 29.66 10.75 -46.55
CA GLU A 110 30.89 11.49 -46.87
C GLU A 110 32.03 10.56 -47.31
N ARG A 111 32.19 9.40 -46.65
CA ARG A 111 33.20 8.39 -47.03
C ARG A 111 32.89 7.68 -48.34
N ALA A 112 31.62 7.57 -48.71
CA ALA A 112 31.20 6.98 -49.98
C ALA A 112 31.36 7.97 -51.15
N ALA A 113 31.38 9.27 -50.88
CA ALA A 113 31.60 10.32 -51.88
C ALA A 113 33.11 10.57 -52.17
N GLU A 114 34.01 10.10 -51.31
CA GLU A 114 35.46 10.27 -51.44
C GLU A 114 36.18 9.10 -52.16
N THR A 115 35.45 8.08 -52.61
CA THR A 115 35.94 6.96 -53.45
C THR A 115 35.39 7.00 -54.86
#